data_AF-A0A088SU76-F1
#
_entry.id   AF-A0A088SU76-F1
#
_cell.length_a   1.000
_cell.length_b   1.000
_cell.length_c   1.000
_cell.angle_alpha   90.00
_cell.angle_beta   90.00
_cell.angle_gamma   90.00
#
_symmetry.space_group_name_H-M   'P 1'
#
loop_
_entity.id
_entity.type
_entity.pdbx_description
1 polymer ?
#
loop_
_entity_poly.entity_id
_entity_poly.type
_entity_poly.pdbx_seq_one_letter_code
_entity_poly.pdbx_strand_id
1 'polypeptide(L)'
;MGFVVALLVLGAWCGSCSAQRQRACVEAGKSDVCICSSATDSSPETVDCSSKTLADVPTGIPASTERLQLDYNKLASIDAKAFQGLPHITFLSITYNPQLQSLPVGVFDKLENLQDLRLNINQLKSLPSGVFDRLTKLTTLSLSTNQLQSVPDGVFDKLGSLERLQLTNNKLQSVPDGAFDSLGKLELLDLQNNPWDCECASIIYFVNWLKKNPKHDSGASCEKPSGTAVKDVNTELIEDVPCKHEIPTPKMTASPPNTATSVFTTELNSTTYPNATHEHTDVCNMPFVSHICLLFCNLFSTCSLCFIIKPLHRY
;
A
#
# COMPACT_ATOMS: atom_id res chain seq x y z
N MET A 1 -44.15 -8.72 -3.53
CA MET A 1 -43.69 -7.43 -2.97
C MET A 1 -43.01 -7.53 -1.60
N GLY A 2 -43.15 -8.62 -0.81
CA GLY A 2 -42.52 -8.73 0.52
C GLY A 2 -40.99 -8.99 0.54
N PHE A 3 -40.42 -9.58 -0.51
CA PHE A 3 -38.99 -9.92 -0.55
C PHE A 3 -38.06 -8.70 -0.76
N VAL A 4 -38.55 -7.67 -1.46
CA VAL A 4 -37.78 -6.44 -1.75
C VAL A 4 -37.69 -5.53 -0.52
N VAL A 5 -38.72 -5.55 0.35
CA VAL A 5 -38.74 -4.75 1.59
C VAL A 5 -37.79 -5.31 2.65
N ALA A 6 -37.64 -6.63 2.73
CA ALA A 6 -36.74 -7.27 3.70
C ALA A 6 -35.25 -7.00 3.43
N LEU A 7 -34.83 -6.96 2.15
CA LEU A 7 -33.46 -6.64 1.75
C LEU A 7 -33.09 -5.17 2.04
N LEU A 8 -34.03 -4.24 1.84
CA LEU A 8 -33.83 -2.82 2.14
C LEU A 8 -33.67 -2.55 3.64
N VAL A 9 -34.42 -3.27 4.48
CA VAL A 9 -34.35 -3.12 5.95
C VAL A 9 -33.06 -3.72 6.51
N LEU A 10 -32.61 -4.88 6.01
CA LEU A 10 -31.32 -5.48 6.39
C LEU A 10 -30.12 -4.62 5.95
N GLY A 11 -30.16 -4.04 4.74
CA GLY A 11 -29.14 -3.12 4.26
C GLY A 11 -29.05 -1.83 5.09
N ALA A 12 -30.19 -1.28 5.53
CA ALA A 12 -30.24 -0.09 6.39
C ALA A 12 -29.70 -0.36 7.81
N TRP A 13 -29.91 -1.56 8.35
CA TRP A 13 -29.37 -1.98 9.65
C TRP A 13 -27.85 -2.24 9.62
N CYS A 14 -27.35 -2.87 8.56
CA CYS A 14 -25.91 -3.09 8.38
C CYS A 14 -25.15 -1.76 8.25
N GLY A 15 -25.71 -0.82 7.46
CA GLY A 15 -25.16 0.54 7.32
C GLY A 15 -25.13 1.33 8.63
N SER A 16 -26.17 1.18 9.47
CA SER A 16 -26.22 1.84 10.78
C SER A 16 -25.22 1.25 11.78
N CYS A 17 -24.98 -0.07 11.75
CA CYS A 17 -24.01 -0.75 12.61
C CYS A 17 -22.56 -0.41 12.24
N SER A 18 -22.26 -0.31 10.94
CA SER A 18 -20.97 0.17 10.43
C SER A 18 -20.69 1.61 10.86
N ALA A 19 -21.66 2.52 10.68
CA ALA A 19 -21.52 3.92 11.11
C ALA A 19 -21.31 4.08 12.62
N GLN A 20 -21.96 3.24 13.43
CA GLN A 20 -21.83 3.29 14.89
C GLN A 20 -20.49 2.71 15.38
N ARG A 21 -19.97 1.66 14.72
CA ARG A 21 -18.60 1.13 14.95
C ARG A 21 -17.53 2.14 14.57
N GLN A 22 -17.68 2.82 13.43
CA GLN A 22 -16.76 3.87 13.00
C GLN A 22 -16.70 5.01 14.02
N ARG A 23 -17.84 5.45 14.54
CA ARG A 23 -17.90 6.47 15.61
C ARG A 23 -17.19 6.03 16.89
N ALA A 24 -17.45 4.82 17.37
CA ALA A 24 -16.78 4.29 18.57
C ALA A 24 -15.26 4.09 18.37
N CYS A 25 -14.83 3.73 17.17
CA CYS A 25 -13.42 3.58 16.81
C CYS A 25 -12.69 4.93 16.74
N VAL A 26 -13.36 5.97 16.24
CA VAL A 26 -12.86 7.36 16.25
C VAL A 26 -12.77 7.90 17.68
N GLU A 27 -13.75 7.61 18.54
CA GLU A 27 -13.74 7.99 19.96
C GLU A 27 -12.62 7.30 20.77
N ALA A 28 -12.18 6.12 20.34
CA ALA A 28 -11.05 5.39 20.95
C ALA A 28 -9.65 5.88 20.50
N GLY A 29 -9.55 6.97 19.74
CA GLY A 29 -8.27 7.59 19.35
C GLY A 29 -7.53 6.89 18.21
N LYS A 30 -8.19 6.04 17.41
CA LYS A 30 -7.61 5.36 16.23
C LYS A 30 -8.11 5.93 14.90
N SER A 31 -8.27 7.25 14.79
CA SER A 31 -9.17 7.90 13.82
C SER A 31 -9.00 7.48 12.36
N ASP A 32 -7.78 7.22 11.90
CA ASP A 32 -7.52 7.13 10.45
C ASP A 32 -7.83 5.75 9.88
N VAL A 33 -7.50 4.67 10.61
CA VAL A 33 -7.82 3.29 10.19
C VAL A 33 -9.31 2.98 10.34
N CYS A 34 -10.01 3.69 11.24
CA CYS A 34 -11.45 3.53 11.44
C CYS A 34 -12.30 3.96 10.23
N ILE A 35 -11.75 4.80 9.35
CA ILE A 35 -12.39 5.23 8.10
C ILE A 35 -12.28 4.12 7.03
N CYS A 36 -11.31 3.23 7.20
CA CYS A 36 -11.17 2.04 6.37
C CYS A 36 -12.27 1.02 6.72
N SER A 37 -12.74 0.30 5.71
CA SER A 37 -13.58 -0.87 5.93
C SER A 37 -12.70 -2.00 6.43
N SER A 38 -12.60 -2.12 7.75
CA SER A 38 -12.29 -3.39 8.41
C SER A 38 -13.60 -4.02 8.87
N ALA A 39 -13.96 -5.18 8.32
CA ALA A 39 -14.97 -6.10 8.85
C ALA A 39 -16.48 -5.81 8.61
N THR A 40 -16.93 -5.62 7.37
CA THR A 40 -18.34 -5.97 7.06
C THR A 40 -18.59 -6.93 5.91
N ASP A 41 -17.73 -7.12 4.89
CA ASP A 41 -18.17 -7.89 3.70
C ASP A 41 -17.20 -8.93 3.09
N SER A 42 -15.94 -9.08 3.57
CA SER A 42 -15.04 -10.14 3.03
C SER A 42 -13.76 -10.37 3.86
N SER A 43 -13.80 -11.33 4.79
CA SER A 43 -12.65 -11.86 5.58
C SER A 43 -12.00 -10.91 6.62
N PRO A 44 -11.75 -11.36 7.87
CA PRO A 44 -11.05 -10.59 8.92
C PRO A 44 -9.59 -10.20 8.59
N GLU A 45 -9.03 -10.68 7.48
CA GLU A 45 -7.64 -10.48 7.05
C GLU A 45 -7.49 -9.35 5.99
N THR A 46 -8.59 -8.75 5.55
CA THR A 46 -8.59 -7.67 4.55
C THR A 46 -8.91 -6.32 5.18
N VAL A 47 -8.08 -5.33 4.89
CA VAL A 47 -8.27 -3.93 5.28
C VAL A 47 -8.31 -3.08 4.01
N ASP A 48 -9.48 -2.52 3.72
CA ASP A 48 -9.67 -1.63 2.57
C ASP A 48 -9.82 -0.17 3.01
N CYS A 49 -8.81 0.62 2.67
CA CYS A 49 -8.70 2.05 2.92
C CYS A 49 -8.83 2.86 1.62
N SER A 50 -9.40 2.28 0.56
CA SER A 50 -9.47 2.92 -0.75
C SER A 50 -10.51 4.05 -0.81
N SER A 51 -10.24 5.07 -1.64
CA SER A 51 -11.14 6.22 -1.86
C SER A 51 -11.53 6.97 -0.57
N LYS A 52 -10.65 6.99 0.43
CA LYS A 52 -10.88 7.66 1.72
C LYS A 52 -10.21 9.03 1.81
N THR A 53 -9.64 9.52 0.71
CA THR A 53 -8.93 10.82 0.61
C THR A 53 -7.74 10.95 1.58
N LEU A 54 -7.13 9.82 1.95
CA LEU A 54 -6.04 9.76 2.92
C LEU A 54 -4.81 10.53 2.42
N ALA A 55 -4.21 11.33 3.31
CA ALA A 55 -2.94 12.01 3.06
C ALA A 55 -1.73 11.14 3.47
N ASP A 56 -1.93 10.24 4.44
CA ASP A 56 -0.92 9.34 4.99
C ASP A 56 -1.46 7.91 5.11
N VAL A 57 -0.55 6.93 5.21
CA VAL A 57 -0.93 5.54 5.52
C VAL A 57 -1.52 5.49 6.93
N PRO A 58 -2.74 4.96 7.13
CA PRO A 58 -3.39 4.94 8.43
C PRO A 58 -2.57 4.22 9.50
N THR A 59 -2.51 4.81 10.69
CA THR A 59 -1.93 4.14 11.86
C THR A 59 -2.93 3.15 12.47
N GLY A 60 -2.43 2.07 13.06
CA GLY A 60 -3.28 1.09 13.75
C GLY A 60 -3.94 0.02 12.86
N ILE A 61 -3.44 -0.17 11.63
CA ILE A 61 -3.77 -1.34 10.80
C ILE A 61 -3.46 -2.62 11.61
N PRO A 62 -4.41 -3.57 11.73
CA PRO A 62 -4.19 -4.81 12.48
C PRO A 62 -2.99 -5.60 11.97
N ALA A 63 -2.14 -6.10 12.87
CA ALA A 63 -0.96 -6.88 12.49
C ALA A 63 -1.29 -8.19 11.74
N SER A 64 -2.50 -8.71 11.92
CA SER A 64 -3.04 -9.89 11.21
C SER A 64 -3.51 -9.60 9.79
N THR A 65 -3.37 -8.37 9.30
CA THR A 65 -3.80 -8.00 7.94
C THR A 65 -2.96 -8.75 6.91
N GLU A 66 -3.62 -9.47 6.01
CA GLU A 66 -2.99 -10.13 4.86
C GLU A 66 -3.16 -9.32 3.57
N ARG A 67 -4.27 -8.59 3.45
CA ARG A 67 -4.59 -7.79 2.25
C ARG A 67 -4.84 -6.35 2.65
N LEU A 68 -3.99 -5.44 2.18
CA LEU A 68 -4.11 -4.00 2.41
C LEU A 68 -4.30 -3.25 1.10
N GLN A 69 -5.38 -2.47 1.03
CA GLN A 69 -5.70 -1.62 -0.12
C GLN A 69 -5.71 -0.14 0.29
N LEU A 70 -4.88 0.66 -0.37
CA LEU A 70 -4.71 2.11 -0.15
C LEU A 70 -5.00 2.88 -1.44
N ASP A 71 -5.86 2.34 -2.30
CA ASP A 71 -6.05 2.82 -3.66
C ASP A 71 -6.87 4.13 -3.69
N TYR A 72 -6.66 4.95 -4.72
CA TYR A 72 -7.45 6.17 -4.95
C TYR A 72 -7.44 7.16 -3.77
N ASN A 73 -6.27 7.37 -3.19
CA ASN A 73 -6.05 8.30 -2.08
C ASN A 73 -5.19 9.50 -2.53
N LYS A 74 -4.71 10.28 -1.56
CA LYS A 74 -3.91 11.50 -1.76
C LYS A 74 -2.55 11.37 -1.09
N LEU A 75 -2.00 10.15 -1.04
CA LEU A 75 -0.68 9.92 -0.44
C LEU A 75 0.37 10.71 -1.22
N ALA A 76 1.03 11.66 -0.56
CA ALA A 76 2.16 12.40 -1.13
C ALA A 76 3.51 11.76 -0.77
N SER A 77 3.55 11.10 0.39
CA SER A 77 4.69 10.36 0.92
C SER A 77 4.20 9.14 1.68
N ILE A 78 5.10 8.20 1.93
CA ILE A 78 4.86 7.05 2.81
C ILE A 78 5.92 7.12 3.91
N ASP A 79 5.55 6.90 5.16
CA ASP A 79 6.53 6.77 6.24
C ASP A 79 7.34 5.46 6.05
N ALA A 80 8.66 5.51 6.23
CA ALA A 80 9.53 4.34 6.05
C ALA A 80 9.16 3.15 6.96
N LYS A 81 8.42 3.40 8.05
CA LYS A 81 7.96 2.40 9.01
C LYS A 81 6.50 2.01 8.83
N ALA A 82 5.78 2.58 7.85
CA ALA A 82 4.33 2.42 7.69
C ALA A 82 3.88 0.95 7.66
N PHE A 83 4.70 0.04 7.11
CA PHE A 83 4.37 -1.37 6.96
C PHE A 83 5.16 -2.31 7.88
N GLN A 84 6.02 -1.80 8.77
CA GLN A 84 6.90 -2.65 9.59
C GLN A 84 6.15 -3.58 10.55
N GLY A 85 4.96 -3.18 11.01
CA GLY A 85 4.12 -3.95 11.93
C GLY A 85 3.16 -4.94 11.25
N LEU A 86 3.27 -5.15 9.93
CA LEU A 86 2.31 -5.91 9.13
C LEU A 86 2.95 -7.14 8.46
N PRO A 87 3.49 -8.11 9.24
CA PRO A 87 4.33 -9.20 8.71
C PRO A 87 3.56 -10.24 7.88
N HIS A 88 2.23 -10.24 7.98
CA HIS A 88 1.36 -11.21 7.30
C HIS A 88 0.85 -10.73 5.94
N ILE A 89 1.18 -9.53 5.51
CA ILE A 89 0.72 -9.01 4.22
C ILE A 89 1.21 -9.91 3.07
N THR A 90 0.26 -10.39 2.28
CA THR A 90 0.45 -11.10 1.02
C THR A 90 0.05 -10.24 -0.18
N PHE A 91 -0.81 -9.24 0.02
CA PHE A 91 -1.26 -8.31 -1.00
C PHE A 91 -1.20 -6.86 -0.50
N LEU A 92 -0.50 -5.99 -1.23
CA LEU A 92 -0.44 -4.56 -0.97
C LEU A 92 -0.72 -3.79 -2.26
N SER A 93 -1.77 -2.97 -2.24
CA SER A 93 -2.09 -2.06 -3.34
C SER A 93 -2.07 -0.61 -2.89
N ILE A 94 -1.29 0.20 -3.61
CA ILE A 94 -1.17 1.66 -3.45
C ILE A 94 -1.34 2.27 -4.85
N THR A 95 -2.47 1.96 -5.50
CA THR A 95 -2.79 2.39 -6.87
C THR A 95 -3.43 3.78 -6.86
N TYR A 96 -3.13 4.62 -7.85
CA TYR A 96 -3.78 5.94 -8.00
C TYR A 96 -3.59 6.83 -6.77
N ASN A 97 -2.36 7.21 -6.47
CA ASN A 97 -2.01 8.27 -5.54
C ASN A 97 -1.25 9.37 -6.32
N PRO A 98 -1.96 10.39 -6.85
CA PRO A 98 -1.41 11.31 -7.84
C PRO A 98 -0.33 12.26 -7.30
N GLN A 99 -0.05 12.24 -5.99
CA GLN A 99 0.99 13.04 -5.36
C GLN A 99 2.23 12.22 -4.97
N LEU A 100 2.17 10.88 -5.04
CA LEU A 100 3.25 9.99 -4.63
C LEU A 100 4.35 9.93 -5.69
N GLN A 101 5.49 10.56 -5.40
CA GLN A 101 6.61 10.72 -6.35
C GLN A 101 7.84 9.87 -6.03
N SER A 102 7.97 9.37 -4.81
CA SER A 102 9.09 8.56 -4.36
C SER A 102 8.64 7.56 -3.29
N LEU A 103 9.46 6.53 -3.09
CA LEU A 103 9.33 5.55 -2.02
C LEU A 103 10.49 5.73 -1.03
N PRO A 104 10.27 5.56 0.28
CA PRO A 104 11.36 5.48 1.24
C PRO A 104 12.22 4.24 1.02
N VAL A 105 13.50 4.33 1.35
CA VAL A 105 14.40 3.16 1.41
C VAL A 105 13.86 2.16 2.44
N GLY A 106 13.81 0.89 2.06
CA GLY A 106 13.42 -0.21 2.95
C GLY A 106 11.94 -0.24 3.37
N VAL A 107 11.06 0.54 2.72
CA VAL A 107 9.64 0.64 3.09
C VAL A 107 8.91 -0.72 3.06
N PHE A 108 9.39 -1.67 2.26
CA PHE A 108 8.81 -3.01 2.14
C PHE A 108 9.63 -4.12 2.82
N ASP A 109 10.71 -3.79 3.54
CA ASP A 109 11.68 -4.79 4.03
C ASP A 109 11.10 -5.84 4.98
N LYS A 110 9.97 -5.53 5.64
CA LYS A 110 9.29 -6.44 6.57
C LYS A 110 8.16 -7.25 5.94
N LEU A 111 7.89 -7.05 4.65
CA LEU A 111 6.82 -7.72 3.92
C LEU A 111 7.32 -8.99 3.23
N GLU A 112 7.99 -9.87 3.98
CA GLU A 112 8.64 -11.08 3.44
C GLU A 112 7.63 -12.12 2.88
N ASN A 113 6.34 -11.97 3.21
CA ASN A 113 5.25 -12.81 2.72
C ASN A 113 4.51 -12.21 1.51
N LEU A 114 4.91 -11.03 1.04
CA LEU A 114 4.22 -10.31 -0.03
C LEU A 114 4.31 -11.08 -1.35
N GLN A 115 3.16 -11.22 -2.03
CA GLN A 115 3.01 -11.93 -3.29
C GLN A 115 2.58 -10.98 -4.41
N ASP A 116 1.71 -10.00 -4.13
CA ASP A 116 1.22 -9.03 -5.11
C ASP A 116 1.44 -7.60 -4.58
N LEU A 117 2.28 -6.85 -5.28
CA LEU A 117 2.57 -5.45 -5.00
C LEU A 117 2.13 -4.58 -6.19
N ARG A 118 1.17 -3.70 -5.94
CA ARG A 118 0.63 -2.77 -6.94
C ARG A 118 0.95 -1.33 -6.58
N LEU A 119 1.76 -0.70 -7.44
CA LEU A 119 2.21 0.68 -7.33
C LEU A 119 1.89 1.46 -8.63
N ASN A 120 0.95 0.96 -9.43
CA ASN A 120 0.59 1.52 -10.72
C ASN A 120 -0.23 2.81 -10.59
N ILE A 121 -0.17 3.66 -11.62
CA ILE A 121 -0.89 4.94 -11.70
C ILE A 121 -0.50 5.89 -10.55
N ASN A 122 0.80 5.97 -10.23
CA ASN A 122 1.36 6.96 -9.32
C ASN A 122 2.22 7.96 -10.11
N GLN A 123 3.07 8.74 -9.43
CA GLN A 123 3.98 9.69 -10.06
C GLN A 123 5.45 9.36 -9.74
N LEU A 124 5.76 8.08 -9.49
CA LEU A 124 7.11 7.64 -9.12
C LEU A 124 8.11 7.97 -10.21
N LYS A 125 9.15 8.73 -9.87
CA LYS A 125 10.20 9.16 -10.82
C LYS A 125 11.43 8.27 -10.80
N SER A 126 11.66 7.62 -9.66
CA SER A 126 12.79 6.71 -9.42
C SER A 126 12.39 5.68 -8.36
N LEU A 127 13.15 4.59 -8.27
CA LEU A 127 13.05 3.60 -7.21
C LEU A 127 14.31 3.67 -6.33
N PRO A 128 14.19 3.54 -5.00
CA PRO A 128 15.37 3.35 -4.15
C PRO A 128 16.07 2.04 -4.49
N SER A 129 17.41 2.02 -4.42
CA SER A 129 18.19 0.79 -4.54
C SER A 129 17.75 -0.24 -3.51
N GLY A 130 17.57 -1.49 -3.94
CA GLY A 130 17.20 -2.61 -3.07
C GLY A 130 15.78 -2.56 -2.49
N VAL A 131 14.90 -1.66 -2.97
CA VAL A 131 13.53 -1.48 -2.42
C VAL A 131 12.68 -2.76 -2.44
N PHE A 132 13.04 -3.75 -3.28
CA PHE A 132 12.34 -5.04 -3.38
C PHE A 132 13.17 -6.24 -2.89
N ASP A 133 14.37 -6.04 -2.32
CA ASP A 133 15.32 -7.12 -2.03
C ASP A 133 14.79 -8.18 -1.06
N ARG A 134 13.85 -7.80 -0.17
CA ARG A 134 13.24 -8.69 0.81
C ARG A 134 12.02 -9.44 0.29
N LEU A 135 11.50 -9.07 -0.89
CA LEU A 135 10.23 -9.56 -1.45
C LEU A 135 10.42 -10.87 -2.25
N THR A 136 11.10 -11.85 -1.67
CA THR A 136 11.50 -13.09 -2.35
C THR A 136 10.33 -14.00 -2.78
N LYS A 137 9.14 -13.79 -2.22
CA LYS A 137 7.89 -14.49 -2.56
C LYS A 137 7.01 -13.72 -3.54
N LEU A 138 7.44 -12.54 -4.00
CA LEU A 138 6.65 -11.71 -4.90
C LEU A 138 6.45 -12.41 -6.24
N THR A 139 5.20 -12.55 -6.66
CA THR A 139 4.81 -13.13 -7.96
C THR A 139 4.32 -12.05 -8.92
N THR A 140 3.76 -10.94 -8.41
CA THR A 140 3.27 -9.82 -9.22
C THR A 140 3.83 -8.49 -8.73
N LEU A 141 4.45 -7.75 -9.65
CA LEU A 141 4.89 -6.37 -9.44
C LEU A 141 4.32 -5.48 -10.54
N SER A 142 3.45 -4.55 -10.17
CA SER A 142 2.89 -3.56 -11.09
C SER A 142 3.42 -2.16 -10.80
N LEU A 143 4.20 -1.63 -11.74
CA LEU A 143 4.77 -0.27 -11.73
C LEU A 143 4.28 0.56 -12.93
N SER A 144 3.28 0.08 -13.66
CA SER A 144 2.76 0.73 -14.86
C SER A 144 2.20 2.13 -14.58
N THR A 145 2.28 3.02 -15.57
CA THR A 145 1.73 4.37 -15.50
C THR A 145 2.36 5.15 -14.34
N ASN A 146 3.68 5.25 -14.35
CA ASN A 146 4.49 6.09 -13.46
C ASN A 146 5.37 7.02 -14.32
N GLN A 147 6.40 7.64 -13.72
CA GLN A 147 7.36 8.51 -14.40
C GLN A 147 8.78 7.98 -14.31
N LEU A 148 8.97 6.66 -14.19
CA LEU A 148 10.29 6.05 -14.00
C LEU A 148 11.16 6.32 -15.22
N GLN A 149 12.27 7.05 -15.04
CA GLN A 149 13.23 7.37 -16.11
C GLN A 149 14.29 6.27 -16.27
N SER A 150 14.57 5.58 -15.18
CA SER A 150 15.44 4.41 -15.11
C SER A 150 14.98 3.51 -13.96
N VAL A 151 15.52 2.30 -13.92
CA VAL A 151 15.45 1.41 -12.74
C VAL A 151 16.86 1.22 -12.19
N PRO A 152 17.05 1.13 -10.85
CA PRO A 152 18.38 0.88 -10.28
C PRO A 152 18.93 -0.49 -10.68
N ASP A 153 20.26 -0.57 -10.79
CA ASP A 153 20.96 -1.84 -10.99
C ASP A 153 20.57 -2.86 -9.92
N GLY A 154 20.26 -4.08 -10.35
CA GLY A 154 19.91 -5.20 -9.48
C GLY A 154 18.56 -5.08 -8.74
N VAL A 155 17.72 -4.08 -9.05
CA VAL A 155 16.45 -3.86 -8.32
C VAL A 155 15.48 -5.06 -8.37
N PHE A 156 15.65 -5.96 -9.34
CA PHE A 156 14.83 -7.16 -9.51
C PHE A 156 15.56 -8.48 -9.15
N ASP A 157 16.83 -8.43 -8.74
CA ASP A 157 17.69 -9.61 -8.60
C ASP A 157 17.19 -10.63 -7.56
N LYS A 158 16.48 -10.15 -6.52
CA LYS A 158 15.96 -11.02 -5.46
C LYS A 158 14.57 -11.57 -5.73
N LEU A 159 13.95 -11.18 -6.85
CA LEU A 159 12.57 -11.54 -7.20
C LEU A 159 12.51 -12.86 -7.99
N GLY A 160 13.16 -13.92 -7.50
CA GLY A 160 13.22 -15.22 -8.18
C GLY A 160 11.88 -15.97 -8.30
N SER A 161 10.84 -15.48 -7.63
CA SER A 161 9.47 -16.00 -7.73
C SER A 161 8.57 -15.17 -8.66
N LEU A 162 9.07 -14.09 -9.26
CA LEU A 162 8.26 -13.16 -10.02
C LEU A 162 7.75 -13.78 -11.32
N GLU A 163 6.44 -13.72 -11.52
CA GLU A 163 5.73 -14.24 -12.70
C GLU A 163 5.25 -13.08 -13.58
N ARG A 164 4.92 -11.93 -12.98
CA ARG A 164 4.39 -10.74 -13.66
C ARG A 164 5.16 -9.48 -13.28
N LEU A 165 5.78 -8.86 -14.29
CA LEU A 165 6.40 -7.54 -14.17
C LEU A 165 5.78 -6.57 -15.18
N GLN A 166 5.15 -5.51 -14.69
CA GLN A 166 4.53 -4.49 -15.54
C GLN A 166 5.19 -3.13 -15.32
N LEU A 167 5.81 -2.61 -16.38
CA LEU A 167 6.54 -1.34 -16.43
C LEU A 167 6.00 -0.42 -17.56
N THR A 168 4.86 -0.77 -18.13
CA THR A 168 4.15 -0.03 -19.19
C THR A 168 3.94 1.43 -18.85
N ASN A 169 3.95 2.33 -19.85
CA ASN A 169 3.64 3.76 -19.66
C ASN A 169 4.56 4.42 -18.59
N ASN A 170 5.87 4.24 -18.72
CA ASN A 170 6.87 4.93 -17.92
C ASN A 170 7.71 5.87 -18.82
N LYS A 171 8.91 6.24 -18.38
CA LYS A 171 9.85 7.10 -19.10
C LYS A 171 11.21 6.42 -19.29
N LEU A 172 11.23 5.08 -19.29
CA LEU A 172 12.44 4.29 -19.43
C LEU A 172 13.02 4.47 -20.84
N GLN A 173 14.31 4.81 -20.90
CA GLN A 173 15.06 4.89 -22.16
C GLN A 173 15.92 3.64 -22.39
N SER A 174 16.27 2.95 -21.31
CA SER A 174 16.99 1.68 -21.29
C SER A 174 16.72 0.96 -19.96
N VAL A 175 17.24 -0.26 -19.82
CA VAL A 175 17.28 -1.00 -18.56
C VAL A 175 18.72 -1.39 -18.27
N PRO A 176 19.14 -1.49 -16.99
CA PRO A 176 20.46 -1.94 -16.62
C PRO A 176 20.80 -3.32 -17.20
N ASP A 177 22.09 -3.54 -17.44
CA ASP A 177 22.60 -4.85 -17.81
C ASP A 177 22.24 -5.88 -16.73
N GLY A 178 21.68 -7.00 -17.16
CA GLY A 178 21.26 -8.08 -16.27
C GLY A 178 19.94 -7.86 -15.54
N ALA A 179 19.21 -6.76 -15.79
CA ALA A 179 17.98 -6.41 -15.07
C ALA A 179 16.92 -7.52 -14.98
N PHE A 180 16.89 -8.46 -15.93
CA PHE A 180 15.92 -9.55 -15.98
C PHE A 180 16.53 -10.94 -15.80
N ASP A 181 17.84 -11.05 -15.56
CA ASP A 181 18.57 -12.33 -15.60
C ASP A 181 18.15 -13.27 -14.46
N SER A 182 17.74 -12.71 -13.31
CA SER A 182 17.30 -13.46 -12.13
C SER A 182 15.81 -13.87 -12.17
N LEU A 183 15.04 -13.41 -13.17
CA LEU A 183 13.59 -13.60 -13.25
C LEU A 183 13.21 -14.93 -13.93
N GLY A 184 13.70 -16.04 -13.37
CA GLY A 184 13.55 -17.38 -13.98
C GLY A 184 12.12 -17.92 -14.09
N LYS A 185 11.16 -17.36 -13.34
CA LYS A 185 9.73 -17.73 -13.39
C LYS A 185 8.86 -16.74 -14.16
N LEU A 186 9.45 -15.74 -14.82
CA LEU A 186 8.68 -14.71 -15.49
C LEU A 186 7.80 -15.31 -16.59
N GLU A 187 6.52 -14.97 -16.56
CA GLU A 187 5.52 -15.38 -17.54
C GLU A 187 5.10 -14.18 -18.39
N LEU A 188 4.91 -13.02 -17.75
CA LEU A 188 4.52 -11.78 -18.41
C LEU A 188 5.48 -10.65 -18.02
N LEU A 189 6.05 -10.05 -19.06
CA LEU A 189 6.78 -8.79 -19.01
C LEU A 189 6.02 -7.80 -19.88
N ASP A 190 5.71 -6.62 -19.37
CA ASP A 190 5.12 -5.54 -20.16
C ASP A 190 5.94 -4.26 -20.04
N LEU A 191 6.52 -3.86 -21.17
CA LEU A 191 7.43 -2.73 -21.32
C LEU A 191 6.97 -1.73 -22.40
N GLN A 192 5.71 -1.86 -22.87
CA GLN A 192 5.17 -0.96 -23.89
C GLN A 192 5.11 0.49 -23.41
N ASN A 193 5.06 1.43 -24.37
CA ASN A 193 4.90 2.86 -24.10
C ASN A 193 5.97 3.43 -23.15
N ASN A 194 7.23 3.07 -23.42
CA ASN A 194 8.42 3.69 -22.86
C ASN A 194 9.24 4.28 -24.01
N PRO A 195 9.88 5.45 -23.82
CA PRO A 195 10.66 6.11 -24.86
C PRO A 195 12.05 5.46 -25.02
N TRP A 196 12.09 4.19 -25.46
CA TRP A 196 13.34 3.44 -25.61
C TRP A 196 14.31 4.15 -26.55
N ASP A 197 15.50 4.48 -26.06
CA ASP A 197 16.59 5.05 -26.87
C ASP A 197 17.39 3.91 -27.48
N CYS A 198 17.21 3.69 -28.78
CA CYS A 198 17.85 2.62 -29.52
C CYS A 198 19.07 3.10 -30.32
N GLU A 199 19.53 4.34 -30.11
CA GLU A 199 20.67 4.91 -30.81
C GLU A 199 22.00 4.74 -30.06
N CYS A 200 21.97 4.26 -28.81
CA CYS A 200 23.17 4.15 -27.96
C CYS A 200 23.31 2.79 -27.25
N ALA A 201 24.52 2.51 -26.74
CA ALA A 201 24.92 1.20 -26.23
C ALA A 201 24.08 0.64 -25.07
N SER A 202 23.43 1.49 -24.25
CA SER A 202 22.65 1.01 -23.09
C SER A 202 21.42 0.16 -23.45
N ILE A 203 20.99 0.16 -24.71
CA ILE A 203 19.86 -0.68 -25.16
C ILE A 203 20.30 -2.13 -25.43
N ILE A 204 21.60 -2.39 -25.62
CA ILE A 204 22.13 -3.64 -26.16
C ILE A 204 21.72 -4.85 -25.32
N TYR A 205 21.79 -4.73 -23.99
CA TYR A 205 21.32 -5.79 -23.10
C TYR A 205 19.86 -6.15 -23.39
N PHE A 206 18.97 -5.15 -23.44
CA PHE A 206 17.54 -5.38 -23.63
C PHE A 206 17.25 -6.02 -24.98
N VAL A 207 17.88 -5.54 -26.05
CA VAL A 207 17.76 -6.13 -27.40
C VAL A 207 18.18 -7.61 -27.38
N ASN A 208 19.35 -7.90 -26.83
CA ASN A 208 19.89 -9.26 -26.77
C ASN A 208 19.05 -10.19 -25.88
N TRP A 209 18.52 -9.66 -24.77
CA TRP A 209 17.64 -10.39 -23.89
C TRP A 209 16.32 -10.76 -24.58
N LEU A 210 15.71 -9.82 -25.33
CA LEU A 210 14.50 -10.10 -26.12
C LEU A 210 14.74 -11.15 -27.21
N LYS A 211 15.88 -11.08 -27.91
CA LYS A 211 16.26 -12.10 -28.92
C LYS A 211 16.37 -13.50 -28.31
N LYS A 212 16.90 -13.61 -27.09
CA LYS A 212 16.99 -14.88 -26.33
C LYS A 212 15.65 -15.31 -25.73
N ASN A 213 14.75 -14.37 -25.45
CA ASN A 213 13.48 -14.60 -24.76
C ASN A 213 12.27 -14.08 -25.55
N PRO A 214 12.01 -14.57 -26.78
CA PRO A 214 11.00 -14.00 -27.67
C PRO A 214 9.56 -14.07 -27.12
N LYS A 215 9.26 -15.01 -26.21
CA LYS A 215 7.96 -15.10 -25.52
C LYS A 215 7.64 -13.89 -24.63
N HIS A 216 8.65 -13.11 -24.25
CA HIS A 216 8.52 -11.93 -23.39
C HIS A 216 8.58 -10.61 -24.18
N ASP A 217 8.57 -10.67 -25.51
CA ASP A 217 8.43 -9.48 -26.33
C ASP A 217 7.02 -8.91 -26.18
N SER A 218 6.91 -7.85 -25.39
CA SER A 218 5.66 -7.12 -25.19
C SER A 218 5.37 -6.12 -26.32
N GLY A 219 6.20 -6.02 -27.37
CA GLY A 219 6.06 -4.99 -28.41
C GLY A 219 6.66 -3.64 -28.01
N ALA A 220 7.80 -3.65 -27.31
CA ALA A 220 8.57 -2.44 -27.03
C ALA A 220 9.06 -1.80 -28.34
N SER A 221 8.85 -0.49 -28.50
CA SER A 221 9.24 0.28 -29.70
C SER A 221 10.18 1.42 -29.32
N CYS A 222 11.20 1.62 -30.13
CA CYS A 222 12.14 2.73 -30.05
C CYS A 222 11.41 4.08 -30.24
N GLU A 223 11.76 5.05 -29.41
CA GLU A 223 11.46 6.46 -29.63
C GLU A 223 12.39 7.03 -30.71
N LYS A 224 13.66 6.58 -30.70
CA LYS A 224 14.69 6.95 -31.68
C LYS A 224 15.50 5.71 -32.08
N PRO A 225 15.62 5.41 -33.38
CA PRO A 225 14.76 5.91 -34.46
C PRO A 225 13.30 5.48 -34.23
N SER A 226 12.36 6.39 -34.45
CA SER A 226 10.95 6.17 -34.11
C SER A 226 10.34 5.01 -34.90
N GLY A 227 9.60 4.15 -34.20
CA GLY A 227 8.82 3.06 -34.80
C GLY A 227 9.60 1.77 -35.08
N THR A 228 10.90 1.74 -34.80
CA THR A 228 11.68 0.50 -34.81
C THR A 228 11.31 -0.34 -33.58
N ALA A 229 10.97 -1.62 -33.75
CA ALA A 229 10.79 -2.50 -32.60
C ALA A 229 12.15 -2.74 -31.93
N VAL A 230 12.20 -2.70 -30.60
CA VAL A 230 13.48 -2.82 -29.86
C VAL A 230 14.21 -4.13 -30.20
N LYS A 231 13.48 -5.23 -30.34
CA LYS A 231 14.05 -6.54 -30.73
C LYS A 231 14.78 -6.54 -32.09
N ASP A 232 14.42 -5.62 -32.98
CA ASP A 232 14.91 -5.57 -34.37
C ASP A 232 16.12 -4.62 -34.52
N VAL A 233 16.56 -3.99 -33.42
CA VAL A 233 17.73 -3.10 -33.41
C VAL A 233 19.01 -3.88 -33.76
N ASN A 234 19.81 -3.32 -34.67
CA ASN A 234 21.13 -3.83 -35.00
C ASN A 234 22.16 -3.31 -34.00
N THR A 235 22.55 -4.17 -33.06
CA THR A 235 23.46 -3.83 -31.96
C THR A 235 24.89 -3.54 -32.41
N GLU A 236 25.35 -4.12 -33.53
CA GLU A 236 26.71 -3.90 -34.07
C GLU A 236 26.96 -2.45 -34.50
N LEU A 237 25.89 -1.71 -34.83
CA LEU A 237 25.99 -0.31 -35.25
C LEU A 237 26.10 0.67 -34.08
N ILE A 238 25.75 0.24 -32.87
CA ILE A 238 25.60 1.10 -31.69
C ILE A 238 26.47 0.66 -30.49
N GLU A 239 27.30 -0.36 -30.68
CA GLU A 239 28.16 -0.93 -29.63
C GLU A 239 29.06 0.11 -28.96
N ASP A 240 29.65 1.01 -29.76
CA ASP A 240 30.57 2.05 -29.28
C ASP A 240 29.89 3.41 -29.08
N VAL A 241 28.56 3.51 -29.20
CA VAL A 241 27.85 4.80 -29.14
C VAL A 241 27.50 5.15 -27.68
N PRO A 242 28.12 6.18 -27.09
CA PRO A 242 27.87 6.54 -25.69
C PRO A 242 26.49 7.17 -25.52
N CYS A 243 25.82 6.80 -24.43
CA CYS A 243 24.50 7.33 -24.08
C CYS A 243 24.61 8.66 -23.33
N LYS A 244 23.66 9.57 -23.57
CA LYS A 244 23.56 10.87 -22.87
C LYS A 244 22.54 10.87 -21.72
N HIS A 245 22.08 9.70 -21.30
CA HIS A 245 21.04 9.58 -20.28
C HIS A 245 21.50 10.12 -18.93
N GLU A 246 20.77 11.08 -18.35
CA GLU A 246 20.90 11.42 -16.94
C GLU A 246 20.11 10.39 -16.12
N ILE A 247 20.80 9.53 -15.37
CA ILE A 247 20.14 8.69 -14.35
C ILE A 247 19.78 9.63 -13.19
N PRO A 248 18.49 9.89 -12.90
CA PRO A 248 18.13 10.75 -11.79
C PRO A 248 18.58 10.07 -10.50
N THR A 249 19.61 10.60 -9.85
CA THR A 249 19.94 10.19 -8.49
C THR A 249 18.75 10.62 -7.62
N PRO A 250 18.16 9.72 -6.81
CA PRO A 250 17.09 10.11 -5.89
C PRO A 250 17.61 11.24 -5.01
N LYS A 251 17.04 12.45 -5.15
CA LYS A 251 17.32 13.53 -4.19
C LYS A 251 16.80 13.04 -2.84
N MET A 252 17.73 12.68 -1.96
CA MET A 252 17.43 12.40 -0.55
C MET A 252 16.92 13.69 0.08
N THR A 253 15.60 13.86 0.17
CA THR A 253 15.04 14.80 1.13
C THR A 253 15.25 14.19 2.52
N ALA A 254 16.38 14.51 3.14
CA ALA A 254 16.52 14.38 4.57
C ALA A 254 15.36 15.15 5.20
N SER A 255 14.55 14.48 6.03
CA SER A 255 13.60 15.17 6.90
C SER A 255 14.35 16.26 7.68
N PRO A 256 13.78 17.47 7.85
CA PRO A 256 14.39 18.47 8.71
C PRO A 256 14.62 17.86 10.10
N PRO A 257 15.73 18.18 10.80
CA PRO A 257 15.89 17.77 12.18
C PRO A 257 14.75 18.39 12.97
N ASN A 258 13.91 17.55 13.59
CA ASN A 258 12.91 18.01 14.54
C ASN A 258 13.66 18.76 15.65
N THR A 259 13.45 20.07 15.72
CA THR A 259 13.84 20.87 16.87
C THR A 259 12.99 20.41 18.04
N ALA A 260 13.50 19.46 18.82
CA ALA A 260 12.95 19.13 20.12
C ALA A 260 13.16 20.35 21.01
N THR A 261 12.16 21.22 21.09
CA THR A 261 12.11 22.27 22.11
C THR A 261 11.91 21.57 23.45
N SER A 262 13.02 21.33 24.14
CA SER A 262 13.04 21.00 25.56
C SER A 262 12.42 22.18 26.30
N VAL A 263 11.17 22.03 26.74
CA VAL A 263 10.59 22.90 27.76
C VAL A 263 10.89 22.25 29.10
N PHE A 264 11.96 22.72 29.73
CA PHE A 264 12.11 22.66 31.17
C PHE A 264 11.05 23.56 31.80
N THR A 265 10.13 22.99 32.57
CA THR A 265 9.50 23.74 33.68
C THR A 265 9.59 22.91 34.94
N THR A 266 10.27 23.51 35.90
CA THR A 266 10.50 23.13 37.28
C THR A 266 9.20 22.96 38.08
N GLU A 267 9.31 22.10 39.08
CA GLU A 267 8.30 21.79 40.10
C GLU A 267 7.69 23.00 40.81
N LEU A 268 6.43 22.83 41.21
CA LEU A 268 5.86 23.47 42.39
C LEU A 268 4.90 22.49 43.07
N ASN A 269 5.36 21.94 44.20
CA ASN A 269 4.51 21.33 45.22
C ASN A 269 3.59 22.40 45.82
N SER A 270 2.31 22.09 46.04
CA SER A 270 1.73 22.02 47.39
C SER A 270 0.22 21.74 47.37
N THR A 271 -0.19 20.98 48.39
CA THR A 271 -1.50 20.49 48.79
C THR A 271 -2.55 21.56 49.10
N THR A 272 -3.81 21.39 48.68
CA THR A 272 -5.03 21.54 49.52
C THR A 272 -6.34 21.18 48.75
N TYR A 273 -7.14 20.28 49.33
CA TYR A 273 -8.61 20.16 49.16
C TYR A 273 -9.27 21.06 50.24
N PRO A 274 -10.52 21.59 50.11
CA PRO A 274 -11.73 20.78 49.89
C PRO A 274 -12.91 21.39 49.07
N ASN A 275 -13.81 20.49 48.66
CA ASN A 275 -15.25 20.61 48.35
C ASN A 275 -15.83 21.86 47.67
N ALA A 276 -16.37 21.66 46.46
CA ALA A 276 -17.73 22.07 46.12
C ALA A 276 -18.32 21.18 45.01
N THR A 277 -19.58 20.83 45.21
CA THR A 277 -20.46 19.90 44.51
C THR A 277 -20.79 20.28 43.07
N HIS A 278 -20.72 19.31 42.15
CA HIS A 278 -21.72 19.13 41.09
C HIS A 278 -21.77 17.66 40.66
N GLU A 279 -22.95 17.07 40.81
CA GLU A 279 -23.30 15.69 40.44
C GLU A 279 -23.17 15.45 38.94
N HIS A 280 -22.51 14.35 38.56
CA HIS A 280 -22.95 13.48 37.47
C HIS A 280 -22.39 12.08 37.75
N THR A 281 -23.28 11.18 38.20
CA THR A 281 -23.02 9.76 38.41
C THR A 281 -23.06 9.02 37.08
N ASP A 282 -21.92 8.52 36.60
CA ASP A 282 -21.88 7.49 35.55
C ASP A 282 -21.42 6.16 36.16
N VAL A 283 -22.39 5.26 36.25
CA VAL A 283 -22.26 3.88 36.72
C VAL A 283 -21.82 3.01 35.55
N CYS A 284 -20.52 2.78 35.41
CA CYS A 284 -19.98 1.68 34.62
C CYS A 284 -18.73 1.12 35.30
N ASN A 285 -18.90 0.66 36.53
CA ASN A 285 -17.88 -0.12 37.23
C ASN A 285 -18.57 -1.24 38.02
N MET A 286 -18.76 -2.41 37.39
CA MET A 286 -18.92 -3.69 38.10
C MET A 286 -18.43 -4.88 37.25
N PRO A 287 -17.53 -5.73 37.79
CA PRO A 287 -16.79 -6.76 37.05
C PRO A 287 -17.56 -8.10 36.98
N PHE A 288 -18.83 -8.08 36.59
CA PHE A 288 -19.64 -9.31 36.47
C PHE A 288 -20.45 -9.44 35.18
N VAL A 289 -20.41 -8.43 34.29
CA VAL A 289 -21.13 -8.47 32.99
C VAL A 289 -20.26 -9.04 31.86
N SER A 290 -18.94 -9.18 32.07
CA SER A 290 -18.01 -9.61 31.03
C SER A 290 -18.15 -11.09 30.63
N HIS A 291 -18.55 -11.98 31.55
CA HIS A 291 -18.61 -13.42 31.25
C HIS A 291 -19.89 -13.89 30.56
N ILE A 292 -21.01 -13.18 30.70
CA ILE A 292 -22.27 -13.56 30.03
C ILE A 292 -22.28 -13.07 28.57
N CYS A 293 -21.65 -11.92 28.27
CA CYS A 293 -21.53 -11.44 26.89
C CYS A 293 -20.58 -12.29 26.02
N LEU A 294 -19.52 -12.85 26.59
CA LEU A 294 -18.58 -13.71 25.85
C LEU A 294 -19.16 -15.10 25.54
N LEU A 295 -20.05 -15.62 26.39
CA LEU A 295 -20.69 -16.92 26.17
C LEU A 295 -21.81 -16.88 25.10
N PHE A 296 -22.50 -15.75 24.94
CA PHE A 296 -23.57 -15.62 23.93
C PHE A 296 -23.06 -15.33 22.51
N CYS A 297 -21.90 -14.68 22.36
CA CYS A 297 -21.33 -14.42 21.03
C CYS A 297 -20.69 -15.67 20.37
N ASN A 298 -20.32 -16.70 21.13
CA ASN A 298 -19.69 -17.90 20.58
C ASN A 298 -20.70 -18.97 20.10
N LEU A 299 -22.00 -18.86 20.43
CA LEU A 299 -22.98 -19.91 20.10
C LEU A 299 -23.95 -19.55 18.97
N PHE A 300 -24.15 -18.27 18.62
CA PHE A 300 -25.10 -17.88 17.57
C PHE A 300 -24.44 -16.91 16.59
N SER A 301 -24.12 -17.41 15.40
CA SER A 301 -23.58 -16.64 14.26
C SER A 301 -24.65 -15.76 13.59
N THR A 302 -25.54 -15.14 14.38
CA THR A 302 -26.50 -14.14 13.91
C THR A 302 -26.72 -13.11 15.03
N CYS A 303 -26.36 -11.84 14.78
CA CYS A 303 -26.77 -10.73 15.62
C CYS A 303 -28.28 -10.52 15.47
N SER A 304 -29.06 -11.26 16.26
CA SER A 304 -30.49 -11.05 16.40
C SER A 304 -30.83 -10.97 17.89
N LEU A 305 -31.36 -9.80 18.27
CA LEU A 305 -32.02 -9.46 19.54
C LEU A 305 -31.13 -9.23 20.78
N CYS A 306 -30.68 -7.99 20.96
CA CYS A 306 -30.65 -7.38 22.29
C CYS A 306 -31.99 -6.65 22.51
N PHE A 307 -32.94 -7.29 23.18
CA PHE A 307 -34.11 -6.60 23.72
C PHE A 307 -33.67 -5.74 24.92
N ILE A 308 -33.95 -4.43 24.85
CA ILE A 308 -33.88 -3.53 26.01
C ILE A 308 -35.10 -3.84 26.89
N ILE A 309 -34.86 -4.47 28.04
CA ILE A 309 -35.87 -4.50 29.13
C ILE A 309 -35.86 -3.12 29.78
N LYS A 310 -36.87 -2.29 29.48
CA LYS A 310 -37.20 -1.12 30.30
C LYS A 310 -37.91 -1.58 31.58
N PRO A 311 -37.51 -1.15 32.79
CA PRO A 311 -38.36 -1.30 33.96
C PRO A 311 -39.51 -0.29 33.88
N LEU A 312 -40.74 -0.81 33.83
CA LEU A 312 -41.96 -0.05 34.14
C LEU A 312 -41.96 0.25 35.63
N HIS A 313 -41.56 1.46 36.02
CA HIS A 313 -41.93 2.00 37.33
C HIS A 313 -43.37 2.49 37.26
N ARG A 314 -44.27 1.74 37.93
CA ARG A 314 -45.59 2.19 38.34
C ARG A 314 -45.45 3.26 39.43
N TYR A 315 -46.27 4.30 39.35
CA TYR A 315 -46.98 4.84 40.50
C TYR A 315 -48.43 4.39 40.41
#